data_AF-A0A9D4QSP9-F1
#
_entry.id   AF-A0A9D4QSP9-F1
#
_cell.length_a   1.000
_cell.length_b   1.000
_cell.length_c   1.000
_cell.angle_alpha   90.00
_cell.angle_beta   90.00
_cell.angle_gamma   90.00
#
_symmetry.space_group_name_H-M   'P 1'
#
loop_
_entity.id
_entity.type
_entity.pdbx_description
1 polymer ?
#
loop_
_entity_poly.entity_id
_entity_poly.type
_entity_poly.pdbx_seq_one_letter_code
_entity_poly.pdbx_strand_id
1 'polypeptide(L)' 'MVQCVAFGCKEREENGKKGFFRFAKDDVTCKKWIKAVNSRRVIDGRLVDFKPSKASRLCLKHFDDSCFFSSSKCYG' A
#
# COMPACT_ATOMS: atom_id res chain seq x y z
N MET A 1 7.95 14.28 -5.20
CA MET A 1 7.22 14.03 -3.95
C MET A 1 6.10 13.05 -4.26
N VAL A 2 6.07 11.89 -3.59
CA VAL A 2 5.05 10.85 -3.82
C VAL A 2 4.14 10.77 -2.60
N GLN A 3 2.82 10.82 -2.78
CA GLN A 3 1.85 10.72 -1.68
C GLN A 3 1.36 9.27 -1.52
N CYS A 4 1.10 8.85 -0.28
CA CYS A 4 0.48 7.57 -0.01
C CYS A 4 -0.96 7.53 -0.57
N VAL A 5 -1.30 6.46 -1.29
CA VAL A 5 -2.64 6.31 -1.91
C VAL A 5 -3.72 5.77 -0.97
N ALA A 6 -3.34 5.33 0.24
CA ALA A 6 -4.31 4.89 1.22
C ALA A 6 -5.26 6.03 1.58
N PHE A 7 -6.56 5.72 1.64
CA PHE A 7 -7.59 6.73 1.86
C PHE A 7 -7.37 7.47 3.18
N GLY A 8 -7.35 8.80 3.12
CA GLY A 8 -7.11 9.67 4.28
C GLY A 8 -5.65 9.74 4.76
N CYS A 9 -4.71 9.00 4.15
CA CYS A 9 -3.31 9.04 4.56
C CYS A 9 -2.62 10.33 4.08
N LYS A 10 -1.94 11.00 4.99
CA LYS A 10 -1.24 12.27 4.73
C LYS A 10 0.27 12.11 4.55
N GLU A 11 0.78 10.88 4.66
CA GLU A 11 2.20 10.59 4.50
C GLU A 11 2.68 10.89 3.07
N ARG A 12 3.87 11.51 2.99
CA ARG A 12 4.53 11.87 1.74
C ARG A 12 5.98 11.38 1.76
N GLU A 13 6.43 10.88 0.62
CA GLU A 13 7.82 10.53 0.38
C GLU A 13 8.61 11.83 0.24
N GLU A 14 9.36 12.15 1.28
CA GLU A 14 10.27 13.30 1.35
C GLU A 14 11.72 12.78 1.32
N ASN A 15 12.53 13.28 0.38
CA ASN A 15 13.97 12.99 0.24
C ASN A 15 14.39 11.53 0.50
N GLY A 16 13.79 10.58 -0.21
CA GLY A 16 14.25 9.19 -0.18
C GLY A 16 14.04 8.47 1.16
N LYS A 17 13.17 8.99 2.04
CA LYS A 17 12.73 8.26 3.24
C LYS A 17 12.25 6.86 2.85
N LYS A 18 12.90 5.85 3.43
CA LYS A 18 12.54 4.44 3.27
C LYS A 18 11.09 4.23 3.72
N GLY A 19 10.38 3.34 3.01
CA GLY A 19 9.04 2.91 3.42
C GLY A 19 7.89 3.40 2.56
N PHE A 20 8.11 3.69 1.27
CA PHE A 20 7.04 3.78 0.27
C PHE A 20 7.15 2.61 -0.70
N PHE A 21 6.12 1.77 -0.73
CA PHE A 21 6.11 0.52 -1.47
C PHE A 21 5.23 0.62 -2.71
N ARG A 22 5.73 0.08 -3.82
CA ARG A 22 4.96 -0.12 -5.06
C ARG A 22 3.93 -1.23 -4.83
N PHE A 23 2.80 -1.15 -5.52
CA PHE A 23 1.89 -2.29 -5.60
C PHE A 23 2.64 -3.50 -6.14
N ALA A 24 2.36 -4.66 -5.54
CA ALA A 24 3.02 -5.90 -5.89
C ALA A 24 2.78 -6.26 -7.37
N LYS A 25 3.75 -6.95 -7.98
CA LYS A 25 3.60 -7.45 -9.36
C LYS A 25 2.68 -8.66 -9.43
N ASP A 26 2.61 -9.45 -8.35
CA ASP A 26 1.73 -10.60 -8.31
C ASP A 26 0.27 -10.14 -8.20
N ASP A 27 -0.57 -10.73 -9.05
CA ASP A 27 -1.95 -10.31 -9.22
C ASP A 27 -2.78 -10.50 -7.94
N VAL A 28 -2.50 -11.55 -7.16
CA VAL A 28 -3.23 -11.89 -5.94
C VAL A 28 -2.99 -10.84 -4.84
N THR A 29 -1.74 -10.52 -4.53
CA THR A 29 -1.39 -9.53 -3.50
C THR A 29 -1.77 -8.14 -3.95
N CYS A 30 -1.56 -7.81 -5.23
CA CYS A 30 -2.00 -6.53 -5.80
C CYS A 30 -3.50 -6.33 -5.63
N LYS A 31 -4.33 -7.32 -5.99
CA LYS A 31 -5.79 -7.29 -5.79
C LYS A 31 -6.17 -7.13 -4.33
N LYS A 32 -5.50 -7.82 -3.40
CA LYS A 32 -5.75 -7.67 -1.96
C LYS A 32 -5.45 -6.25 -1.47
N TRP A 33 -4.36 -5.64 -1.93
CA TRP A 33 -4.00 -4.27 -1.58
C TRP A 33 -4.98 -3.25 -2.16
N ILE A 34 -5.38 -3.40 -3.43
CA ILE A 34 -6.39 -2.54 -4.06
C ILE A 34 -7.71 -2.61 -3.27
N LYS A 35 -8.16 -3.82 -2.92
CA LYS A 35 -9.37 -4.02 -2.12
C LYS A 35 -9.28 -3.32 -0.77
N ALA A 36 -8.14 -3.42 -0.09
CA ALA A 36 -7.90 -2.73 1.18
C ALA A 36 -7.99 -1.20 1.02
N VAL A 37 -7.35 -0.64 -0.01
CA VAL A 37 -7.39 0.80 -0.30
C VAL A 37 -8.82 1.28 -0.62
N ASN A 38 -9.60 0.49 -1.36
CA ASN A 38 -10.97 0.84 -1.75
C ASN A 38 -12.00 0.66 -0.64
N SER A 39 -11.73 -0.21 0.35
CA SER A 39 -12.70 -0.63 1.37
C SER A 39 -13.37 0.52 2.13
N ARG A 40 -12.71 1.69 2.22
CA ARG A 40 -13.23 2.88 2.90
C ARG A 40 -13.12 4.15 2.05
N ARG A 41 -12.89 4.02 0.74
CA ARG A 41 -12.61 5.16 -0.13
C ARG A 41 -13.90 5.85 -0.54
N VAL A 42 -14.31 6.81 0.29
CA VAL A 42 -15.52 7.62 0.08
C VAL A 42 -15.11 9.06 -0.25
N ILE A 43 -15.50 9.56 -1.41
CA ILE A 43 -15.27 10.95 -1.85
C ILE A 43 -16.64 11.58 -2.08
N ASP A 44 -16.93 12.69 -1.41
CA ASP A 44 -18.21 13.40 -1.49
C ASP A 44 -19.43 12.50 -1.27
N GLY A 45 -19.33 11.60 -0.28
CA GLY A 45 -20.38 10.66 0.09
C GLY A 45 -20.55 9.45 -0.85
N ARG A 46 -19.66 9.26 -1.82
CA ARG A 46 -19.72 8.14 -2.78
C ARG A 46 -18.51 7.23 -2.68
N LEU A 47 -18.72 5.92 -2.76
CA LEU A 47 -17.63 4.96 -2.92
C LEU A 47 -16.95 5.16 -4.27
N VAL A 48 -15.63 5.32 -4.25
CA VAL A 48 -14.81 5.54 -5.45
C VAL A 48 -13.73 4.49 -5.56
N ASP A 49 -13.75 3.75 -6.66
CA ASP A 49 -12.72 2.77 -6.96
C ASP A 49 -11.39 3.45 -7.32
N PHE A 50 -10.36 3.13 -6.55
CA PHE A 50 -8.97 3.37 -6.91
C PHE A 50 -8.49 2.35 -7.93
N LYS A 51 -7.84 2.84 -8.99
CA LYS A 51 -7.03 2.03 -9.90
C LYS A 51 -5.56 2.43 -9.74
N PRO A 52 -4.67 1.53 -9.33
CA PRO A 52 -3.26 1.86 -9.16
C PRO A 52 -2.59 2.17 -10.50
N SER A 53 -1.69 3.13 -10.47
CA SER A 53 -0.74 3.45 -11.55
C SER A 53 0.69 3.05 -11.16
N LYS A 54 1.63 3.11 -12.11
CA LYS A 54 3.07 2.87 -11.83
C LYS A 54 3.65 3.83 -10.77
N ALA A 55 3.02 4.98 -10.54
CA ALA A 55 3.42 5.96 -9.53
C ALA A 55 2.75 5.74 -8.15
N SER A 56 1.77 4.85 -8.06
CA SER A 56 1.02 4.60 -6.82
C SER A 56 1.91 3.94 -5.76
N ARG A 57 1.86 4.46 -4.53
CA ARG A 57 2.64 3.95 -3.39
C ARG A 57 1.81 3.87 -2.12
N LEU A 58 2.11 2.88 -1.29
CA LEU A 58 1.64 2.78 0.09
C LEU A 58 2.81 3.01 1.05
N CYS A 59 2.59 3.79 2.11
CA CYS A 59 3.63 3.98 3.13
C CYS A 59 3.70 2.77 4.08
N LEU A 60 4.83 2.62 4.78
CA LEU A 60 5.11 1.50 5.68
C LEU A 60 4.07 1.31 6.78
N LYS A 61 3.39 2.38 7.20
CA LYS A 61 2.36 2.36 8.25
C LYS A 61 1.13 1.50 7.89
N HIS A 62 0.96 1.12 6.63
CA HIS A 62 -0.13 0.26 6.17
C HIS A 62 0.25 -1.21 6.06
N PHE A 63 1.46 -1.56 6.47
CA PHE A 63 1.95 -2.92 6.49
C PHE A 63 2.26 -3.30 7.93
N ASP A 64 1.94 -4.53 8.27
CA ASP A 64 2.42 -5.13 9.50
C ASP A 64 3.90 -5.52 9.31
N ASP A 65 4.70 -5.46 10.37
CA ASP A 65 6.12 -5.81 10.29
C ASP A 65 6.33 -7.26 9.81
N SER A 66 5.40 -8.18 10.14
CA SER A 66 5.42 -9.56 9.65
C SER A 66 5.35 -9.69 8.13
N CYS A 67 4.86 -8.67 7.41
CA CYS A 67 4.84 -8.66 5.95
C CYS A 67 6.24 -8.54 5.33
N PHE A 68 7.26 -8.14 6.11
CA PHE A 68 8.64 -7.99 5.65
C PHE A 68 9.56 -9.12 6.12
N PHE A 69 9.14 -9.92 7.09
CA PHE A 69 9.86 -11.10 7.52
C PHE A 69 9.45 -12.31 6.67
N SER A 70 10.28 -12.63 5.68
CA SER A 70 10.26 -13.99 5.11
C SER A 70 10.64 -14.94 6.24
N SER A 71 9.79 -15.92 6.55
CA SER A 71 10.16 -17.00 7.46
C SER A 71 11.44 -17.65 6.93
N SER A 72 12.58 -17.33 7.52
CA SER A 72 13.72 -18.24 7.55
C SER A 72 13.17 -19.53 8.14
N LYS A 73 12.90 -20.50 7.27
CA LYS A 73 12.36 -21.79 7.69
C LYS A 73 13.25 -22.32 8.81
N CYS A 74 12.64 -22.66 9.95
CA CYS A 74 13.24 -23.55 10.91
C CYS A 74 13.52 -24.87 10.20
N TYR A 75 14.77 -25.07 9.76
CA TYR A 75 15.37 -26.38 9.63
C TYR A 75 16.64 -26.32 10.48
N GLY A 76 16.67 -27.16 11.51
CA GLY A 76 17.71 -27.25 12.52
C GLY A 76 17.14 -27.98 13.72
#